data_AF-A0A973I9F4-F1
#
_entry.id   AF-A0A973I9F4-F1
#
_cell.length_a   1.000
_cell.length_b   1.000
_cell.length_c   1.000
_cell.angle_alpha   90.00
_cell.angle_beta   90.00
_cell.angle_gamma   90.00
#
_symmetry.space_group_name_H-M   'P 1'
#
loop_
_entity.id
_entity.type
_entity.pdbx_description
1 polymer ?
#
loop_
_entity_poly.entity_id
_entity_poly.type
_entity_poly.pdbx_seq_one_letter_code
_entity_poly.pdbx_strand_id
1 'polypeptide(L)'
;DRTYGMPFFGVEFLQQIEVYYLIAFWTILSALAMYLFSRTPVGRMANAVRDNPERAEFLGYSARWVRFYSFVASGFFAGVAGALFAVNYEILTEENLNAAQSGVILLVTFLGGVGFFFGPIIGAIVFTLVQTVLSLETELWAFYAGTLFVATVMFFPGGLAGLIMMHAPAIKLGRFRLLIMPYIKTLIPGAIAVLGLAGLVEMIFHYRHAAKGDEEMTIFWTTFNSHALMPWVIVIAITVVGLWLCRRSSSEMVDAWNDANTPGGA
;
A
#
# COMPACT_ATOMS: atom_id res chain seq x y z
N ASP A 1 -6.28 -17.15 27.64
CA ASP A 1 -6.14 -15.70 27.71
C ASP A 1 -6.86 -15.11 26.51
N ARG A 2 -7.59 -14.05 26.81
CA ARG A 2 -8.57 -13.17 26.12
C ARG A 2 -9.06 -12.19 27.23
N THR A 3 -8.04 -11.75 27.95
CA THR A 3 -7.91 -11.14 29.28
C THR A 3 -9.18 -10.91 30.10
N TYR A 4 -9.52 -11.88 30.97
CA TYR A 4 -10.35 -11.78 32.20
C TYR A 4 -11.59 -10.86 32.14
N GLY A 5 -12.21 -10.70 30.97
CA GLY A 5 -13.45 -9.95 30.83
C GLY A 5 -14.65 -10.83 31.11
N MET A 6 -15.65 -10.30 31.84
CA MET A 6 -16.96 -10.93 31.94
C MET A 6 -17.51 -11.19 30.53
N PRO A 7 -18.13 -12.35 30.26
CA PRO A 7 -18.62 -12.70 28.94
C PRO A 7 -19.59 -11.61 28.45
N PHE A 8 -19.26 -11.01 27.30
CA PHE A 8 -20.08 -9.96 26.71
C PHE A 8 -21.32 -10.63 26.10
N PHE A 9 -22.49 -10.45 26.71
CA PHE A 9 -23.74 -11.13 26.33
C PHE A 9 -23.67 -12.66 26.29
N GLY A 10 -22.81 -13.28 27.11
CA GLY A 10 -22.67 -14.75 27.15
C GLY A 10 -21.83 -15.35 26.02
N VAL A 11 -21.26 -14.53 25.14
CA VAL A 11 -20.31 -14.97 24.13
C VAL A 11 -18.90 -14.80 24.67
N GLU A 12 -18.27 -15.92 24.96
CA GLU A 12 -16.83 -15.97 25.13
C GLU A 12 -16.23 -15.96 23.72
N PHE A 13 -15.66 -14.82 23.32
CA PHE A 13 -14.81 -14.78 22.13
C PHE A 13 -13.60 -15.63 22.47
N LEU A 14 -13.66 -16.95 22.32
CA LEU A 14 -12.59 -17.92 22.61
C LEU A 14 -12.00 -18.58 21.36
N GLN A 15 -12.74 -18.57 20.25
CA GLN A 15 -12.21 -19.03 18.97
C GLN A 15 -11.74 -17.87 18.09
N GLN A 16 -10.68 -18.10 17.30
CA GLN A 16 -10.14 -17.07 16.40
C GLN A 16 -11.10 -16.73 15.25
N ILE A 17 -11.95 -17.68 14.88
CA ILE A 17 -12.97 -17.47 13.85
C ILE A 17 -14.07 -16.49 14.28
N GLU A 18 -14.42 -16.46 15.56
CA GLU A 18 -15.41 -15.53 16.12
C GLU A 18 -14.88 -14.09 16.09
N VAL A 19 -13.60 -13.93 16.49
CA VAL A 19 -12.90 -12.64 16.42
C VAL A 19 -12.78 -12.14 14.98
N TYR A 20 -12.51 -13.04 14.04
CA TYR A 20 -12.50 -12.69 12.60
C TYR A 20 -13.87 -12.15 12.15
N TYR A 21 -14.97 -12.82 12.48
CA TYR A 21 -16.31 -12.34 12.09
C TYR A 21 -16.68 -11.03 12.78
N LEU A 22 -16.28 -10.83 14.04
CA LEU A 22 -16.45 -9.57 14.77
C LEU A 22 -15.72 -8.42 14.06
N ILE A 23 -14.43 -8.61 13.74
CA ILE A 23 -13.62 -7.61 13.05
C ILE A 23 -14.19 -7.34 11.66
N ALA A 24 -14.56 -8.38 10.90
CA ALA A 24 -15.15 -8.23 9.58
C ALA A 24 -16.46 -7.43 9.63
N PHE A 25 -17.35 -7.75 10.58
CA PHE A 25 -18.60 -7.02 10.79
C PHE A 25 -18.35 -5.54 11.06
N TRP A 26 -17.50 -5.21 12.04
CA TRP A 26 -17.20 -3.82 12.40
C TRP A 26 -16.44 -3.08 11.30
N THR A 27 -15.59 -3.76 10.54
CA THR A 27 -14.87 -3.17 9.40
C THR A 27 -15.86 -2.79 8.30
N ILE A 28 -16.78 -3.68 7.93
CA ILE A 28 -17.82 -3.40 6.93
C ILE A 28 -18.75 -2.29 7.42
N LEU A 29 -19.19 -2.35 8.68
CA LEU A 29 -20.05 -1.34 9.27
C LEU A 29 -19.37 0.04 9.28
N SER A 30 -18.10 0.11 9.68
CA SER A 30 -17.33 1.35 9.71
C SER A 30 -17.08 1.89 8.30
N ALA A 31 -16.72 1.02 7.35
CA ALA A 31 -16.56 1.41 5.95
C ALA A 31 -17.88 1.95 5.37
N LEU A 32 -19.02 1.30 5.64
CA LEU A 32 -20.33 1.77 5.22
C LEU A 32 -20.67 3.12 5.88
N ALA A 33 -20.47 3.27 7.18
CA ALA A 33 -20.72 4.50 7.92
C ALA A 33 -19.85 5.67 7.40
N MET A 34 -18.56 5.44 7.16
CA MET A 34 -17.65 6.42 6.53
C MET A 34 -18.10 6.79 5.11
N TYR A 35 -18.57 5.81 4.34
CA TYR A 35 -19.11 6.05 3.01
C TYR A 35 -20.35 6.93 3.05
N LEU A 36 -21.31 6.64 3.93
CA LEU A 36 -22.49 7.48 4.12
C LEU A 36 -22.11 8.88 4.61
N PHE A 37 -21.18 8.98 5.56
CA PHE A 37 -20.67 10.26 6.06
C PHE A 37 -20.08 11.11 4.93
N SER A 38 -19.32 10.52 4.01
CA SER A 38 -18.77 11.23 2.86
C SER A 38 -19.84 11.83 1.91
N ARG A 39 -21.05 11.23 1.89
CA ARG A 39 -22.18 11.70 1.08
C ARG A 39 -22.99 12.82 1.75
N THR A 40 -22.79 13.06 3.05
CA THR A 40 -23.47 14.13 3.79
C THR A 40 -22.95 15.53 3.39
N PRO A 41 -23.70 16.61 3.69
CA PRO A 41 -23.23 17.98 3.43
C PRO A 41 -21.90 18.29 4.11
N VAL A 42 -21.66 17.77 5.32
CA VAL A 42 -20.41 17.94 6.06
C VAL A 42 -19.24 17.29 5.32
N GLY A 43 -19.42 16.06 4.84
CA GLY A 43 -18.40 15.35 4.06
C GLY A 43 -18.05 16.05 2.75
N ARG A 44 -19.04 16.57 2.02
CA ARG A 44 -18.78 17.36 0.79
C ARG A 44 -18.10 18.69 1.08
N MET A 45 -18.48 19.36 2.17
CA MET A 45 -17.83 20.61 2.59
C MET A 45 -16.41 20.40 3.10
N ALA A 46 -16.06 19.22 3.63
CA ALA A 46 -14.68 18.92 3.99
C ALA A 46 -13.74 19.00 2.77
N ASN A 47 -14.20 18.57 1.58
CA ASN A 47 -13.44 18.74 0.34
C ASN A 47 -13.31 20.22 -0.04
N ALA A 48 -14.39 21.00 0.05
CA ALA A 48 -14.34 22.43 -0.25
C ALA A 48 -13.40 23.20 0.69
N VAL A 49 -13.41 22.88 1.99
CA VAL A 49 -12.53 23.46 3.01
C VAL A 49 -11.07 23.03 2.82
N ARG A 50 -10.83 21.82 2.26
CA ARG A 50 -9.50 21.34 1.89
C ARG A 50 -8.93 22.16 0.71
N ASP A 51 -9.74 22.45 -0.29
CA ASP A 51 -9.29 23.13 -1.51
C ASP A 51 -9.10 24.63 -1.30
N ASN A 52 -10.08 25.30 -0.68
CA ASN A 52 -9.97 26.72 -0.34
C ASN A 52 -10.88 27.08 0.85
N PRO A 53 -10.32 27.21 2.08
CA PRO A 53 -11.10 27.51 3.26
C PRO A 53 -11.76 28.90 3.22
N GLU A 54 -11.09 29.89 2.61
CA GLU A 54 -11.59 31.26 2.51
C GLU A 54 -12.86 31.32 1.63
N ARG A 55 -12.86 30.59 0.50
CA ARG A 55 -14.04 30.44 -0.37
C ARG A 55 -15.21 29.73 0.32
N ALA A 56 -14.92 28.75 1.16
CA ALA A 56 -15.97 28.06 1.92
C ALA A 56 -16.63 29.00 2.94
N GLU A 57 -15.87 29.93 3.53
CA GLU A 57 -16.40 30.94 4.47
C GLU A 57 -17.28 31.97 3.77
N PHE A 58 -16.96 32.38 2.55
CA PHE A 58 -17.85 33.24 1.75
C PHE A 58 -19.20 32.60 1.41
N LEU A 59 -19.29 31.26 1.39
CA LEU A 59 -20.55 30.54 1.21
C LEU A 59 -21.37 30.43 2.52
N GLY A 60 -20.90 31.02 3.62
CA GLY A 60 -21.58 31.00 4.92
C GLY A 60 -21.25 29.78 5.78
N TYR A 61 -20.29 28.94 5.38
CA TYR A 61 -19.87 27.77 6.14
C TYR A 61 -18.58 28.04 6.90
N SER A 62 -18.56 27.71 8.18
CA SER A 62 -17.38 27.89 9.03
C SER A 62 -16.39 26.73 8.85
N ALA A 63 -15.20 27.02 8.34
CA ALA A 63 -14.14 26.02 8.15
C ALA A 63 -13.78 25.32 9.48
N ARG A 64 -13.85 26.05 10.61
CA ARG A 64 -13.60 25.53 11.95
C ARG A 64 -14.52 24.37 12.33
N TRP A 65 -15.82 24.50 12.11
CA TRP A 65 -16.79 23.47 12.49
C TRP A 65 -16.69 22.26 11.56
N VAL A 66 -16.47 22.46 10.27
CA VAL A 66 -16.24 21.36 9.31
C VAL A 66 -15.01 20.54 9.71
N ARG A 67 -13.90 21.19 10.08
CA ARG A 67 -12.69 20.51 10.57
C ARG A 67 -12.93 19.80 11.89
N PHE A 68 -13.66 20.42 12.83
CA PHE A 68 -13.99 19.81 14.11
C PHE A 68 -14.82 18.53 13.95
N TYR A 69 -15.90 18.56 13.16
CA TYR A 69 -16.70 17.36 12.90
C TYR A 69 -15.90 16.26 12.20
N SER A 70 -15.04 16.65 11.24
CA SER A 70 -14.16 15.69 10.55
C SER A 70 -13.15 15.06 11.50
N PHE A 71 -12.61 15.84 12.44
CA PHE A 71 -11.69 15.36 13.47
C PHE A 71 -12.37 14.40 14.45
N VAL A 72 -13.55 14.75 14.96
CA VAL A 72 -14.33 13.90 15.87
C VAL A 72 -14.71 12.58 15.18
N ALA A 73 -15.18 12.63 13.94
CA ALA A 73 -15.50 11.43 13.17
C ALA A 73 -14.26 10.54 12.96
N SER A 74 -13.12 11.15 12.60
CA SER A 74 -11.85 10.41 12.43
C SER A 74 -11.40 9.75 13.73
N GLY A 75 -11.48 10.47 14.85
CA GLY A 75 -11.16 9.93 16.18
C GLY A 75 -12.07 8.77 16.59
N PHE A 76 -13.36 8.84 16.28
CA PHE A 76 -14.31 7.75 16.53
C PHE A 76 -13.92 6.48 15.76
N PHE A 77 -13.68 6.57 14.45
CA PHE A 77 -13.29 5.40 13.64
C PHE A 77 -11.89 4.88 14.00
N ALA A 78 -10.95 5.76 14.34
CA ALA A 78 -9.64 5.36 14.85
C ALA A 78 -9.76 4.61 16.19
N GLY A 79 -10.66 5.05 17.08
CA GLY A 79 -10.96 4.35 18.33
C GLY A 79 -11.56 2.96 18.11
N VAL A 80 -12.49 2.81 17.16
CA VAL A 80 -13.02 1.50 16.76
C VAL A 80 -11.90 0.61 16.22
N ALA A 81 -11.04 1.13 15.34
CA ALA A 81 -9.90 0.39 14.81
C ALA A 81 -8.93 -0.06 15.91
N GLY A 82 -8.61 0.82 16.86
CA GLY A 82 -7.75 0.50 18.01
C GLY A 82 -8.35 -0.55 18.95
N ALA A 83 -9.67 -0.49 19.21
CA ALA A 83 -10.36 -1.52 19.99
C ALA A 83 -10.32 -2.89 19.30
N LEU A 84 -10.56 -2.94 17.98
CA LEU A 84 -10.45 -4.17 17.20
C LEU A 84 -9.01 -4.70 17.16
N PHE A 85 -8.03 -3.80 17.07
CA PHE A 85 -6.61 -4.15 17.11
C PHE A 85 -6.23 -4.82 18.44
N ALA A 86 -6.66 -4.25 19.58
CA ALA A 86 -6.41 -4.83 20.89
C ALA A 86 -7.04 -6.22 21.05
N VAL A 87 -8.25 -6.43 20.52
CA VAL A 87 -8.93 -7.74 20.52
C VAL A 87 -8.22 -8.75 19.61
N ASN A 88 -7.61 -8.31 18.51
CA ASN A 88 -6.94 -9.20 17.56
C ASN A 88 -5.56 -9.68 18.04
N TYR A 89 -4.76 -8.76 18.59
CA TYR A 89 -3.38 -9.05 18.97
C TYR A 89 -3.21 -9.47 20.43
N GLU A 90 -4.22 -9.25 21.28
CA GLU A 90 -4.27 -9.59 22.72
C GLU A 90 -3.14 -8.98 23.59
N ILE A 91 -2.17 -8.31 22.97
CA ILE A 91 -0.99 -7.69 23.58
C ILE A 91 -0.83 -6.29 23.01
N LEU A 92 -0.63 -5.32 23.89
CA LEU A 92 -0.29 -3.95 23.52
C LEU A 92 1.07 -3.60 24.12
N THR A 93 2.01 -3.22 23.26
CA THR A 93 3.34 -2.74 23.64
C THR A 93 3.49 -1.25 23.36
N GLU A 94 4.51 -0.59 23.93
CA GLU A 94 4.81 0.82 23.68
C GLU A 94 5.03 1.13 22.19
N GLU A 95 5.56 0.17 21.42
CA GLU A 95 5.75 0.30 19.98
C GLU A 95 4.44 0.51 19.21
N ASN A 96 3.32 -0.02 19.73
CA ASN A 96 2.01 0.13 19.10
C ASN A 96 1.42 1.54 19.29
N LEU A 97 1.90 2.30 20.28
CA LEU A 97 1.39 3.62 20.64
C LEU A 97 2.34 4.77 20.25
N ASN A 98 3.46 4.46 19.59
CA ASN A 98 4.44 5.45 19.23
C ASN A 98 4.03 6.28 18.00
N ALA A 99 4.71 7.42 17.80
CA ALA A 99 4.46 8.29 16.65
C ALA A 99 4.83 7.64 15.31
N ALA A 100 5.77 6.68 15.31
CA ALA A 100 6.18 5.98 14.09
C ALA A 100 5.04 5.12 13.52
N GLN A 101 4.25 4.47 14.38
CA GLN A 101 3.10 3.66 13.98
C GLN A 101 2.02 4.51 13.27
N SER A 102 1.82 5.75 13.73
CA SER A 102 0.95 6.71 13.03
C SER A 102 1.48 7.05 11.64
N GLY A 103 2.80 7.14 11.49
CA GLY A 103 3.47 7.32 10.20
C GLY A 103 3.25 6.15 9.24
N VAL A 104 3.28 4.91 9.74
CA VAL A 104 2.98 3.71 8.94
C VAL A 104 1.55 3.74 8.42
N ILE A 105 0.57 4.10 9.25
CA ILE A 105 -0.83 4.21 8.82
C ILE A 105 -0.96 5.28 7.72
N LEU A 106 -0.31 6.44 7.88
CA LEU A 106 -0.30 7.48 6.83
C LEU A 106 0.31 6.95 5.53
N LEU A 107 1.46 6.26 5.62
CA LEU A 107 2.12 5.62 4.48
C LEU A 107 1.17 4.70 3.74
N VAL A 108 0.47 3.81 4.46
CA VAL A 108 -0.53 2.89 3.93
C VAL A 108 -1.65 3.64 3.20
N THR A 109 -2.17 4.72 3.79
CA THR A 109 -3.24 5.51 3.15
C THR A 109 -2.79 6.21 1.88
N PHE A 110 -1.56 6.75 1.84
CA PHE A 110 -1.00 7.39 0.66
C PHE A 110 -0.63 6.39 -0.44
N LEU A 111 -0.05 5.25 -0.07
CA LEU A 111 0.22 4.14 -0.99
C LEU A 111 -1.06 3.71 -1.70
N GLY A 112 -2.15 3.56 -0.95
CA GLY A 112 -3.47 3.24 -1.48
C GLY A 112 -4.10 4.34 -2.33
N GLY A 113 -3.88 5.60 -1.96
CA GLY A 113 -4.35 6.79 -2.67
C GLY A 113 -5.45 7.55 -1.92
N VAL A 114 -5.11 8.71 -1.36
CA VAL A 114 -6.03 9.54 -0.54
C VAL A 114 -7.16 10.21 -1.33
N GLY A 115 -7.09 10.20 -2.66
CA GLY A 115 -8.11 10.79 -3.53
C GLY A 115 -9.36 9.91 -3.71
N PHE A 116 -9.28 8.62 -3.37
CA PHE A 116 -10.34 7.65 -3.59
C PHE A 116 -10.75 6.98 -2.28
N PHE A 117 -12.06 6.78 -2.08
CA PHE A 117 -12.59 6.16 -0.87
C PHE A 117 -12.02 4.76 -0.60
N PHE A 118 -11.85 3.95 -1.66
CA PHE A 118 -11.28 2.60 -1.57
C PHE A 118 -9.75 2.58 -1.53
N GLY A 119 -9.09 3.71 -1.74
CA GLY A 119 -7.63 3.80 -1.79
C GLY A 119 -6.97 3.25 -0.54
N PRO A 120 -7.27 3.78 0.67
CA PRO A 120 -6.70 3.27 1.91
C PRO A 120 -6.91 1.76 2.15
N ILE A 121 -8.04 1.19 1.69
CA ILE A 121 -8.32 -0.25 1.80
C ILE A 121 -7.33 -1.05 0.94
N ILE A 122 -7.14 -0.63 -0.31
CA ILE A 122 -6.17 -1.25 -1.23
C ILE A 122 -4.76 -1.10 -0.68
N GLY A 123 -4.42 0.09 -0.17
CA GLY A 123 -3.15 0.36 0.47
C GLY A 123 -2.88 -0.58 1.64
N ALA A 124 -3.87 -0.79 2.52
CA ALA A 124 -3.75 -1.71 3.66
C ALA A 124 -3.52 -3.15 3.22
N ILE A 125 -4.29 -3.64 2.24
CA ILE A 125 -4.13 -5.01 1.72
C ILE A 125 -2.74 -5.20 1.13
N VAL A 126 -2.30 -4.29 0.25
CA VAL A 126 -1.00 -4.40 -0.42
C VAL A 126 0.14 -4.26 0.58
N PHE A 127 0.08 -3.27 1.48
CA PHE A 127 1.10 -3.07 2.48
C PHE A 127 1.23 -4.28 3.42
N THR A 128 0.11 -4.81 3.91
CA THR A 128 0.14 -6.00 4.77
C THR A 128 0.69 -7.21 4.03
N LEU A 129 0.32 -7.45 2.77
CA LEU A 129 0.90 -8.54 1.98
C LEU A 129 2.40 -8.38 1.77
N VAL A 130 2.84 -7.17 1.40
CA VAL A 130 4.25 -6.84 1.21
C VAL A 130 5.01 -7.05 2.52
N GLN A 131 4.49 -6.54 3.63
CA GLN A 131 5.07 -6.74 4.95
C GLN A 131 5.15 -8.22 5.31
N THR A 132 4.06 -8.98 5.21
CA THR A 132 4.05 -10.40 5.58
C THR A 132 5.01 -11.22 4.73
N VAL A 133 5.02 -11.03 3.41
CA VAL A 133 5.89 -11.79 2.51
C VAL A 133 7.35 -11.37 2.70
N LEU A 134 7.67 -10.08 2.71
CA LEU A 134 9.05 -9.62 2.85
C LEU A 134 9.63 -9.88 4.23
N SER A 135 8.83 -9.86 5.30
CA SER A 135 9.29 -10.19 6.65
C SER A 135 9.62 -11.68 6.82
N LEU A 136 9.12 -12.57 5.96
CA LEU A 136 9.48 -13.99 5.96
C LEU A 136 10.82 -14.24 5.26
N GLU A 137 11.15 -13.42 4.27
CA GLU A 137 12.34 -13.59 3.43
C GLU A 137 13.51 -12.69 3.86
N THR A 138 13.25 -11.49 4.39
CA THR A 138 14.25 -10.44 4.56
C THR A 138 14.09 -9.66 5.86
N GLU A 139 15.20 -9.34 6.52
CA GLU A 139 15.21 -8.42 7.68
C GLU A 139 15.01 -6.95 7.26
N LEU A 140 15.30 -6.63 5.98
CA LEU A 140 15.20 -5.30 5.40
C LEU A 140 13.81 -4.92 4.89
N TRP A 141 12.76 -5.63 5.31
CA TRP A 141 11.40 -5.41 4.83
C TRP A 141 10.96 -3.92 4.94
N ALA A 142 11.34 -3.22 6.02
CA ALA A 142 11.01 -1.81 6.23
C ALA A 142 11.68 -0.87 5.19
N PHE A 143 12.90 -1.20 4.75
CA PHE A 143 13.59 -0.46 3.69
C PHE A 143 12.85 -0.59 2.35
N TYR A 144 12.40 -1.80 2.02
CA TYR A 144 11.63 -2.06 0.81
C TYR A 144 10.25 -1.40 0.85
N ALA A 145 9.56 -1.47 1.99
CA ALA A 145 8.28 -0.80 2.18
C ALA A 145 8.40 0.73 2.03
N GLY A 146 9.46 1.33 2.60
CA GLY A 146 9.75 2.76 2.44
C GLY A 146 10.10 3.14 0.99
N THR A 147 10.89 2.31 0.30
CA THR A 147 11.24 2.53 -1.11
C THR A 147 10.00 2.45 -2.00
N LEU A 148 9.12 1.46 -1.77
CA LEU A 148 7.85 1.32 -2.46
C LEU A 148 6.95 2.54 -2.26
N PHE A 149 6.92 3.07 -1.04
CA PHE A 149 6.17 4.29 -0.73
C PHE A 149 6.70 5.50 -1.49
N VAL A 150 8.01 5.76 -1.45
CA VAL A 150 8.62 6.90 -2.17
C VAL A 150 8.39 6.77 -3.67
N ALA A 151 8.57 5.58 -4.23
CA ALA A 151 8.29 5.31 -5.63
C ALA A 151 6.82 5.60 -5.98
N THR A 152 5.88 5.19 -5.12
CA THR A 152 4.45 5.46 -5.35
C THR A 152 4.15 6.95 -5.32
N VAL A 153 4.66 7.70 -4.35
CA VAL A 153 4.42 9.15 -4.25
C VAL A 153 5.05 9.91 -5.42
N MET A 154 6.24 9.50 -5.87
CA MET A 154 6.99 10.17 -6.94
C MET A 154 6.38 9.90 -8.33
N PHE A 155 6.00 8.66 -8.62
CA PHE A 155 5.54 8.26 -9.95
C PHE A 155 4.01 8.18 -10.08
N PHE A 156 3.30 7.99 -8.96
CA PHE A 156 1.85 7.77 -8.94
C PHE A 156 1.18 8.63 -7.85
N PRO A 157 1.03 9.96 -8.04
CA PRO A 157 0.48 10.85 -7.02
C PRO A 157 -0.97 10.53 -6.60
N GLY A 158 -1.70 9.75 -7.42
CA GLY A 158 -3.03 9.22 -7.08
C GLY A 158 -3.02 7.91 -6.27
N GLY A 159 -1.84 7.35 -5.97
CA GLY A 159 -1.67 6.03 -5.35
C GLY A 159 -2.13 4.87 -6.23
N LEU A 160 -2.21 3.68 -5.64
CA LEU A 160 -2.65 2.46 -6.31
C LEU A 160 -4.10 2.57 -6.82
N ALA A 161 -5.00 3.23 -6.10
CA ALA A 161 -6.36 3.46 -6.58
C ALA A 161 -6.40 4.39 -7.80
N GLY A 162 -5.55 5.41 -7.85
CA GLY A 162 -5.40 6.27 -9.03
C GLY A 162 -4.97 5.50 -10.26
N LEU A 163 -4.02 4.58 -10.10
CA LEU A 163 -3.61 3.66 -11.17
C LEU A 163 -4.78 2.85 -11.69
N ILE A 164 -5.58 2.22 -10.82
CA ILE A 164 -6.74 1.43 -11.24
C ILE A 164 -7.76 2.30 -12.00
N MET A 165 -8.03 3.50 -11.48
CA MET A 165 -8.97 4.43 -12.10
C MET A 165 -8.49 4.97 -13.45
N MET A 166 -7.17 5.06 -13.66
CA MET A 166 -6.55 5.43 -14.94
C MET A 166 -6.91 4.45 -16.07
N HIS A 167 -7.18 3.19 -15.74
CA HIS A 167 -7.54 2.14 -16.71
C HIS A 167 -9.06 2.06 -16.96
N ALA A 168 -9.89 2.75 -16.16
CA ALA A 168 -11.33 2.72 -16.30
C ALA A 168 -11.84 3.18 -17.69
N PRO A 169 -11.27 4.20 -18.35
CA PRO A 169 -11.66 4.58 -19.71
C PRO A 169 -11.36 3.49 -20.75
N ALA A 170 -10.15 2.91 -20.73
CA ALA A 170 -9.75 1.82 -21.62
C ALA A 170 -10.64 0.57 -21.47
N ILE A 171 -11.09 0.26 -20.25
CA ILE A 171 -12.04 -0.82 -19.97
C ILE A 171 -13.43 -0.50 -20.55
N LYS A 172 -13.93 0.72 -20.34
CA LYS A 172 -15.24 1.14 -20.90
C LYS A 172 -15.25 1.14 -22.42
N LEU A 173 -14.11 1.39 -23.06
CA LEU A 173 -13.94 1.36 -24.52
C LEU A 173 -13.73 -0.05 -25.09
N GLY A 174 -13.63 -1.10 -24.24
CA GLY A 174 -13.36 -2.48 -24.67
C GLY A 174 -11.95 -2.70 -25.25
N ARG A 175 -11.09 -1.69 -25.20
CA ARG A 175 -9.73 -1.69 -25.80
C ARG A 175 -8.65 -2.21 -24.84
N PHE A 176 -9.03 -2.73 -23.67
CA PHE A 176 -8.08 -3.26 -22.67
C PHE A 176 -7.13 -4.33 -23.24
N ARG A 177 -7.57 -5.13 -24.23
CA ARG A 177 -6.72 -6.13 -24.88
C ARG A 177 -5.49 -5.55 -25.59
N LEU A 178 -5.56 -4.29 -26.05
CA LEU A 178 -4.42 -3.60 -26.68
C LEU A 178 -3.31 -3.31 -25.66
N LEU A 179 -3.65 -3.21 -24.38
CA LEU A 179 -2.69 -2.92 -23.31
C LEU A 179 -1.99 -4.18 -22.78
N ILE A 180 -2.57 -5.38 -22.93
CA ILE A 180 -2.03 -6.60 -22.31
C ILE A 180 -0.60 -6.90 -22.80
N MET A 181 -0.37 -6.90 -24.12
CA MET A 181 0.94 -7.26 -24.68
C MET A 181 2.03 -6.21 -24.37
N PRO A 182 1.78 -4.90 -24.51
CA PRO A 182 2.71 -3.86 -24.06
C PRO A 182 3.00 -3.90 -22.55
N TYR A 183 1.98 -4.19 -21.72
CA TYR A 183 2.17 -4.33 -20.28
C TYR A 183 3.10 -5.49 -19.95
N ILE A 184 2.89 -6.66 -20.55
CA ILE A 184 3.75 -7.83 -20.35
C ILE A 184 5.19 -7.52 -20.75
N LYS A 185 5.40 -6.92 -21.94
CA LYS A 185 6.73 -6.56 -22.43
C LYS A 185 7.48 -5.56 -21.54
N THR A 186 6.76 -4.74 -20.77
CA THR A 186 7.37 -3.66 -19.98
C THR A 186 7.45 -4.01 -18.49
N LEU A 187 6.39 -4.60 -17.93
CA LEU A 187 6.33 -5.00 -16.52
C LEU A 187 7.22 -6.21 -16.21
N ILE A 188 7.33 -7.21 -17.10
CA ILE A 188 8.16 -8.38 -16.81
C ILE A 188 9.64 -7.99 -16.69
N PRO A 189 10.27 -7.30 -17.66
CA PRO A 189 11.65 -6.87 -17.51
C PRO A 189 11.84 -5.87 -16.37
N GLY A 190 10.83 -5.02 -16.11
CA GLY A 190 10.83 -4.12 -14.96
C GLY A 190 10.84 -4.86 -13.63
N ALA A 191 10.01 -5.88 -13.46
CA ALA A 191 9.97 -6.71 -12.27
C ALA A 191 11.29 -7.47 -12.06
N ILE A 192 11.87 -8.02 -13.12
CA ILE A 192 13.19 -8.67 -13.08
C ILE A 192 14.27 -7.67 -12.63
N ALA A 193 14.24 -6.44 -13.15
CA ALA A 193 15.18 -5.40 -12.73
C ALA A 193 15.02 -5.00 -11.26
N VAL A 194 13.78 -4.90 -10.77
CA VAL A 194 13.49 -4.60 -9.35
C VAL A 194 13.95 -5.73 -8.45
N LEU A 195 13.69 -6.99 -8.82
CA LEU A 195 14.18 -8.17 -8.08
C LEU A 195 15.71 -8.25 -8.08
N GLY A 196 16.36 -7.94 -9.21
CA GLY A 196 17.81 -7.87 -9.29
C GLY A 196 18.40 -6.77 -8.41
N LEU A 197 17.78 -5.57 -8.38
CA LEU A 197 18.17 -4.51 -7.44
C LEU A 197 17.99 -4.92 -5.98
N ALA A 198 16.88 -5.57 -5.65
CA ALA A 198 16.64 -6.11 -4.31
C ALA A 198 17.73 -7.14 -3.93
N GLY A 199 18.06 -8.06 -4.84
CA GLY A 199 19.15 -9.02 -4.66
C GLY A 199 20.49 -8.33 -4.38
N LEU A 200 20.83 -7.26 -5.10
CA LEU A 200 22.06 -6.49 -4.80
C LEU A 200 22.03 -5.86 -3.40
N VAL A 201 20.89 -5.30 -3.00
CA VAL A 201 20.73 -4.70 -1.67
C VAL A 201 20.92 -5.73 -0.58
N GLU A 202 20.33 -6.91 -0.71
CA GLU A 202 20.47 -8.01 0.25
C GLU A 202 21.89 -8.57 0.28
N MET A 203 22.54 -8.73 -0.88
CA MET A 203 23.95 -9.14 -0.94
C MET A 203 24.87 -8.15 -0.23
N ILE A 204 24.64 -6.84 -0.41
CA ILE A 204 25.38 -5.79 0.31
C ILE A 204 25.11 -5.89 1.82
N PHE A 205 23.87 -6.10 2.22
CA PHE A 205 23.50 -6.18 3.62
C PHE A 205 24.16 -7.37 4.32
N HIS A 206 24.07 -8.55 3.71
CA HIS A 206 24.67 -9.76 4.22
C HIS A 206 26.20 -9.66 4.26
N TYR A 207 26.85 -9.11 3.22
CA TYR A 207 28.30 -8.86 3.25
C TYR A 207 28.74 -7.96 4.42
N ARG A 208 27.88 -7.03 4.85
CA ARG A 208 28.19 -6.09 5.95
C ARG A 208 27.83 -6.59 7.34
N HIS A 209 26.85 -7.49 7.47
CA HIS A 209 26.29 -7.91 8.75
C HIS A 209 26.46 -9.41 9.04
N ALA A 210 26.98 -10.20 8.09
CA ALA A 210 27.27 -11.61 8.31
C ALA A 210 28.28 -11.78 9.46
N ALA A 211 27.98 -12.72 10.36
CA ALA A 211 28.91 -13.15 11.39
C ALA A 211 30.15 -13.78 10.73
N LYS A 212 31.33 -13.62 11.34
CA LYS A 212 32.57 -14.22 10.82
C LYS A 212 32.39 -15.75 10.69
N GLY A 213 32.33 -16.24 9.45
CA GLY A 213 32.18 -17.66 9.12
C GLY A 213 30.86 -18.04 8.46
N ASP A 214 29.89 -17.12 8.34
CA ASP A 214 28.63 -17.33 7.62
C ASP A 214 28.73 -16.70 6.23
N GLU A 215 29.15 -17.49 5.24
CA GLU A 215 29.37 -17.01 3.87
C GLU A 215 28.25 -17.41 2.91
N GLU A 216 27.35 -18.29 3.33
CA GLU A 216 26.26 -18.81 2.51
C GLU A 216 24.98 -18.04 2.77
N MET A 217 24.43 -17.44 1.72
CA MET A 217 23.15 -16.73 1.79
C MET A 217 22.12 -17.43 0.89
N THR A 218 20.92 -17.60 1.40
CA THR A 218 19.78 -18.13 0.66
C THR A 218 18.87 -16.99 0.23
N ILE A 219 18.84 -16.67 -1.06
CA ILE A 219 17.94 -15.67 -1.63
C ILE A 219 17.08 -16.35 -2.69
N PHE A 220 15.76 -16.10 -2.68
CA PHE A 220 14.79 -16.60 -3.67
C PHE A 220 14.98 -18.08 -4.03
N TRP A 221 15.05 -18.96 -3.02
CA TRP A 221 15.21 -20.42 -3.17
C TRP A 221 16.56 -20.91 -3.69
N THR A 222 17.56 -20.03 -3.75
CA THR A 222 18.90 -20.36 -4.23
C THR A 222 19.97 -20.01 -3.20
N THR A 223 20.86 -20.96 -2.91
CA THR A 223 21.93 -20.81 -1.94
C THR A 223 23.23 -20.47 -2.66
N PHE A 224 23.84 -19.34 -2.33
CA PHE A 224 25.08 -18.91 -2.96
C PHE A 224 26.05 -18.30 -1.94
N ASN A 225 27.35 -18.42 -2.22
CA ASN A 225 28.37 -17.78 -1.42
C ASN A 225 28.41 -16.28 -1.73
N SER A 226 28.11 -15.44 -0.73
CA SER A 226 28.00 -13.98 -0.86
C SER A 226 29.34 -13.27 -1.07
N HIS A 227 30.46 -13.94 -0.76
CA HIS A 227 31.82 -13.43 -0.93
C HIS A 227 32.41 -13.80 -2.30
N ALA A 228 31.78 -14.71 -3.05
CA ALA A 228 32.19 -15.04 -4.41
C ALA A 228 31.82 -13.91 -5.38
N LEU A 229 32.72 -13.57 -6.30
CA LEU A 229 32.53 -12.47 -7.27
C LEU A 229 31.45 -12.81 -8.33
N MET A 230 31.19 -14.10 -8.58
CA MET A 230 30.30 -14.56 -9.65
C MET A 230 28.81 -14.19 -9.41
N PRO A 231 28.21 -14.43 -8.24
CA PRO A 231 26.85 -13.96 -7.94
C PRO A 231 26.67 -12.46 -8.16
N TRP A 232 27.64 -11.63 -7.77
CA TRP A 232 27.56 -10.17 -7.95
C TRP A 232 27.48 -9.78 -9.43
N VAL A 233 28.33 -10.38 -10.28
CA VAL A 233 28.34 -10.11 -11.72
C VAL A 233 27.03 -10.56 -12.37
N ILE A 234 26.49 -11.72 -11.99
CA ILE A 234 25.24 -12.25 -12.53
C ILE A 234 24.06 -11.33 -12.17
N VAL A 235 23.93 -10.94 -10.90
CA VAL A 235 22.82 -10.08 -10.46
C VAL A 235 22.92 -8.69 -11.10
N ILE A 236 24.12 -8.09 -11.19
CA ILE A 236 24.34 -6.82 -11.90
C ILE A 236 23.93 -6.95 -13.37
N ALA A 237 24.34 -8.02 -14.06
CA ALA A 237 24.00 -8.23 -15.45
C ALA A 237 22.49 -8.37 -15.65
N ILE A 238 21.80 -9.15 -14.81
CA ILE A 238 20.34 -9.30 -14.84
C ILE A 238 19.65 -7.96 -14.65
N THR A 239 20.07 -7.16 -13.66
CA THR A 239 19.51 -5.84 -13.38
C THR A 239 19.69 -4.88 -14.56
N VAL A 240 20.89 -4.81 -15.13
CA VAL A 240 21.20 -3.91 -16.25
C VAL A 240 20.41 -4.31 -17.50
N VAL A 241 20.35 -5.61 -17.82
CA VAL A 241 19.58 -6.11 -18.97
C VAL A 241 18.08 -5.87 -18.77
N GLY A 242 17.55 -6.10 -17.57
CA GLY A 242 16.14 -5.82 -17.23
C GLY A 242 15.78 -4.35 -17.37
N LEU A 243 16.63 -3.44 -16.87
CA LEU A 243 16.44 -1.99 -17.02
C LEU A 243 16.53 -1.55 -18.48
N TRP A 244 17.47 -2.12 -19.25
CA TRP A 244 17.63 -1.79 -20.66
C TRP A 244 16.42 -2.23 -21.49
N LEU A 245 15.90 -3.45 -21.27
CA LEU A 245 14.69 -3.94 -21.93
C LEU A 245 13.46 -3.11 -21.56
N CYS A 246 13.29 -2.78 -20.28
CA CYS A 246 12.19 -1.94 -19.80
C CYS A 246 12.23 -0.53 -20.42
N ARG A 247 13.41 0.09 -20.51
CA ARG A 247 13.59 1.39 -21.18
C ARG A 247 13.33 1.34 -22.68
N ARG A 248 13.57 0.20 -23.32
CA ARG A 248 13.32 0.03 -24.76
C ARG A 248 11.83 -0.17 -25.05
N SER A 249 11.12 -0.91 -24.21
CA SER A 249 9.68 -1.18 -24.40
C SER A 249 8.77 -0.07 -23.90
N SER A 250 9.29 0.88 -23.11
CA SER A 250 8.50 1.97 -22.54
C SER A 250 7.88 2.88 -23.60
N SER A 251 8.55 3.10 -24.73
CA SER A 251 7.98 3.88 -25.84
C SER A 251 6.77 3.18 -26.47
N GLU A 252 6.87 1.87 -26.72
CA GLU A 252 5.75 1.06 -27.24
C GLU A 252 4.55 1.08 -26.28
N MET A 253 4.80 1.08 -24.96
CA MET A 253 3.76 1.15 -23.95
C MET A 253 3.04 2.51 -23.93
N VAL A 254 3.79 3.61 -24.06
CA VAL A 254 3.21 4.97 -24.10
C VAL A 254 2.33 5.14 -25.34
N ASP A 255 2.78 4.65 -26.49
CA ASP A 255 2.01 4.73 -27.73
C ASP A 255 0.70 3.91 -27.63
N ALA A 256 0.79 2.66 -27.16
CA ALA A 256 -0.39 1.82 -26.94
C ALA A 256 -1.36 2.40 -25.88
N TRP A 257 -0.82 3.08 -24.86
CA TRP A 257 -1.61 3.75 -23.83
C TRP A 257 -2.41 4.93 -24.39
N ASN A 258 -1.78 5.74 -25.25
CA ASN A 258 -2.45 6.84 -25.93
C ASN A 258 -3.58 6.33 -26.83
N ASP A 259 -3.32 5.31 -27.66
CA ASP A 259 -4.30 4.72 -28.57
C ASP A 259 -5.51 4.09 -27.85
N ALA A 260 -5.28 3.51 -26.67
CA ALA A 260 -6.33 2.90 -25.87
C ALA A 260 -7.26 3.93 -25.19
N ASN A 261 -6.78 5.14 -24.92
CA ASN A 261 -7.51 6.17 -24.18
C ASN A 261 -8.02 7.35 -25.03
N THR A 262 -7.51 7.55 -26.25
CA THR A 262 -8.06 8.56 -27.17
C THR A 262 -9.38 8.08 -27.80
N PRO A 263 -10.50 8.80 -27.62
CA PRO A 263 -11.71 8.54 -28.39
C PRO A 263 -11.49 9.07 -29.81
N GLY A 264 -11.24 8.18 -30.78
CA GLY A 264 -11.14 8.55 -32.21
C GLY A 264 -9.88 8.13 -32.96
N GLY A 265 -9.10 7.15 -32.49
CA GLY A 265 -8.08 6.51 -33.32
C GLY A 265 -8.71 5.46 -34.25
N ALA A 266 -8.84 5.85 -35.53
CA ALA A 266 -9.17 5.13 -36.78
C ALA A 266 -9.95 3.81 -36.70
#